data_AF-A0A6A5RJM7-F1
#
_entry.id   AF-A0A6A5RJM7-F1
#
_cell.length_a   1.000
_cell.length_b   1.000
_cell.length_c   1.000
_cell.angle_alpha   90.00
_cell.angle_beta   90.00
_cell.angle_gamma   90.00
#
_symmetry.space_group_name_H-M   'P 1'
#
loop_
_entity.id
_entity.type
_entity.pdbx_description
1 polymer ?
#
loop_
_entity_poly.entity_id
_entity_poly.type
_entity_poly.pdbx_seq_one_letter_code
_entity_poly.pdbx_strand_id
1 'polypeptide(L)'
;NWLKACTTLQAEVRDSRSVGARKLGQTIHHLSSQVELLQVEVDGLRKKLYQNRKHKKQPNRQLDLQQHQEYHGGAIMWSPRSFREARARMAVADHERQEEEQKKAETKEQAAANKIYNEKIAREKREQRAEKKKARDQAKAKERAAINARKEQRRKDKEARDAEKALKSSQRGNCTSSKASAVKQ
;
A
#
# COMPACT_ATOMS: atom_id res chain seq x y z
N ASN A 1 -21.06 -31.12 21.44
CA ASN A 1 -22.20 -31.57 22.29
C ASN A 1 -23.54 -31.22 21.64
N TRP A 2 -23.81 -31.74 20.45
CA TRP A 2 -25.05 -31.48 19.70
C TRP A 2 -26.31 -31.92 20.44
N LEU A 3 -26.23 -32.98 21.25
CA LEU A 3 -27.33 -33.45 22.10
C LEU A 3 -27.85 -32.34 23.02
N LYS A 4 -26.93 -31.57 23.64
CA LYS A 4 -27.30 -30.42 24.49
C LYS A 4 -27.96 -29.30 23.68
N ALA A 5 -27.48 -29.07 22.45
CA ALA A 5 -28.08 -28.07 21.56
C ALA A 5 -29.49 -28.50 21.08
N CYS A 6 -29.70 -29.80 20.86
CA CYS A 6 -31.01 -30.34 20.50
C CYS A 6 -32.00 -30.31 21.67
N THR A 7 -31.57 -30.62 22.90
CA THR A 7 -32.45 -30.52 24.07
C THR A 7 -32.84 -29.07 24.36
N THR A 8 -31.92 -28.12 24.23
CA THR A 8 -32.24 -26.68 24.35
C THR A 8 -33.19 -26.22 23.24
N LEU A 9 -33.01 -26.71 22.01
CA LEU A 9 -33.92 -26.39 20.90
C LEU A 9 -35.34 -26.92 21.16
N GLN A 10 -35.45 -28.14 21.68
CA GLN A 10 -36.73 -28.77 21.99
C GLN A 10 -37.46 -28.09 23.16
N ALA A 11 -36.71 -27.50 24.10
CA ALA A 11 -37.28 -26.71 25.20
C ALA A 11 -37.80 -25.35 24.72
N GLU A 12 -37.11 -24.71 23.77
CA GLU A 12 -37.44 -23.35 23.32
C GLU A 12 -38.50 -23.34 22.19
N VAL A 13 -38.57 -24.41 21.40
CA VAL A 13 -39.53 -24.51 20.27
C VAL A 13 -40.87 -25.06 20.74
N ARG A 14 -41.92 -24.24 20.59
CA ARG A 14 -43.32 -24.59 20.96
C ARG A 14 -43.80 -25.91 20.34
N ASP A 15 -43.50 -26.15 19.05
CA ASP A 15 -43.82 -27.40 18.35
C ASP A 15 -42.55 -28.16 17.96
N SER A 16 -42.00 -28.90 18.93
CA SER A 16 -40.77 -29.71 18.74
C SER A 16 -40.89 -30.79 17.65
N ARG A 17 -42.12 -31.23 17.34
CA ARG A 17 -42.41 -32.21 16.27
C ARG A 17 -42.65 -31.57 14.89
N SER A 18 -42.67 -30.25 14.82
CA SER A 18 -42.84 -29.53 13.54
C SER A 18 -41.73 -29.92 12.55
N VAL A 19 -42.07 -29.88 11.26
CA VAL A 19 -41.11 -30.18 10.19
C VAL A 19 -39.91 -29.21 10.23
N GLY A 20 -40.15 -27.95 10.59
CA GLY A 20 -39.11 -26.94 10.79
C GLY A 20 -38.15 -27.29 11.92
N ALA A 21 -38.66 -27.68 13.09
CA ALA A 21 -37.83 -28.07 14.23
C ALA A 21 -36.96 -29.30 13.92
N ARG A 22 -37.50 -30.28 13.19
CA ARG A 22 -36.76 -31.46 12.74
C ARG A 22 -35.63 -31.09 11.77
N LYS A 23 -35.91 -30.21 10.80
CA LYS A 23 -34.88 -29.71 9.87
C LYS A 23 -33.76 -28.97 10.61
N LEU A 24 -34.10 -28.14 11.61
CA LEU A 24 -33.12 -27.46 12.46
C LEU A 24 -32.28 -28.42 13.30
N GLY A 25 -32.88 -29.47 13.85
CA GLY A 25 -32.14 -30.53 14.55
C GLY A 25 -31.14 -31.24 13.64
N GLN A 26 -31.55 -31.56 12.40
CA GLN A 26 -30.68 -32.19 11.40
C GLN A 26 -29.52 -31.28 10.97
N THR A 27 -29.76 -29.99 10.77
CA THR A 27 -28.68 -29.05 10.42
C THR A 27 -27.69 -28.87 11.56
N ILE A 28 -28.16 -28.80 12.81
CA ILE A 28 -27.28 -28.71 13.98
C ILE A 28 -26.45 -29.97 14.17
N HIS A 29 -27.04 -31.15 13.97
CA HIS A 29 -26.30 -32.40 13.97
C HIS A 29 -25.22 -32.39 12.88
N HIS A 30 -25.58 -32.04 11.65
CA HIS A 30 -24.64 -31.95 10.54
C HIS A 30 -23.49 -30.99 10.81
N LEU A 31 -23.77 -29.80 11.31
CA LEU A 31 -22.76 -28.80 11.67
C LEU A 31 -21.85 -29.31 12.80
N SER A 32 -22.40 -29.96 13.83
CA SER A 32 -21.58 -30.54 14.90
C SER A 32 -20.65 -31.62 14.38
N SER A 33 -21.13 -32.51 13.50
CA SER A 33 -20.30 -33.54 12.87
C SER A 33 -19.19 -32.91 12.02
N GLN A 34 -19.49 -31.86 11.26
CA GLN A 34 -18.46 -31.13 10.49
C GLN A 34 -17.41 -30.51 11.41
N VAL A 35 -17.81 -29.87 12.51
CA VAL A 35 -16.87 -29.27 13.46
C VAL A 35 -15.97 -30.34 14.09
N GLU A 36 -16.51 -31.50 14.45
CA GLU A 36 -15.74 -32.62 15.00
C GLU A 36 -14.73 -33.17 13.97
N LEU A 37 -15.14 -33.33 12.70
CA LEU A 37 -14.25 -33.74 11.62
C LEU A 37 -13.11 -32.74 11.41
N LEU A 38 -13.44 -31.45 11.32
CA LEU A 38 -12.45 -30.38 11.19
C LEU A 38 -11.48 -30.36 12.37
N GLN A 39 -11.96 -30.62 13.59
CA GLN A 39 -11.09 -30.69 14.76
C GLN A 39 -10.09 -31.85 14.67
N VAL A 40 -10.55 -33.04 14.26
CA VAL A 40 -9.68 -34.20 14.04
C VAL A 40 -8.67 -33.94 12.93
N GLU A 41 -9.08 -33.30 11.83
CA GLU A 41 -8.18 -32.91 10.74
C GLU A 41 -7.13 -31.91 11.20
N VAL A 42 -7.52 -30.86 11.91
CA VAL A 42 -6.60 -29.87 12.48
C VAL A 42 -5.59 -30.54 13.42
N ASP A 43 -6.05 -31.46 14.28
CA ASP A 43 -5.17 -32.18 15.19
C ASP A 43 -4.26 -33.17 14.45
N GLY A 44 -4.74 -33.82 13.38
CA GLY A 44 -3.94 -34.66 12.49
C GLY A 44 -2.86 -33.86 11.76
N LEU A 45 -3.22 -32.68 11.23
CA LEU A 45 -2.29 -31.76 10.57
C LEU A 45 -1.24 -31.25 11.56
N ARG A 46 -1.64 -30.87 12.79
CA ARG A 46 -0.72 -30.47 13.85
C ARG A 46 0.27 -31.58 14.20
N LYS A 47 -0.21 -32.83 14.37
CA LYS A 47 0.64 -34.00 14.62
C LYS A 47 1.62 -34.24 13.47
N LYS A 48 1.15 -34.19 12.22
CA LYS A 48 1.98 -34.35 11.02
C LYS A 48 3.04 -33.25 10.91
N LEU A 49 2.68 -32.01 11.19
CA LEU A 49 3.62 -30.89 11.21
C LEU A 49 4.69 -31.07 12.29
N TYR A 50 4.29 -31.50 13.49
CA TYR A 50 5.22 -31.81 14.57
C TYR A 50 6.18 -32.96 14.24
N GLN A 51 5.67 -34.06 13.68
CA GLN A 51 6.49 -35.19 13.20
C GLN A 51 7.45 -34.74 12.09
N ASN A 52 6.97 -33.99 11.10
CA ASN A 52 7.82 -33.44 10.04
C ASN A 52 8.90 -32.51 10.59
N ARG A 53 8.59 -31.68 11.60
CA ARG A 53 9.60 -30.86 12.30
C ARG A 53 10.64 -31.73 13.00
N LYS A 54 10.24 -32.84 13.65
CA LYS A 54 11.18 -33.79 14.26
C LYS A 54 12.07 -34.47 13.22
N HIS A 55 11.50 -34.96 12.13
CA HIS A 55 12.26 -35.59 11.04
C HIS A 55 13.20 -34.60 10.34
N LYS A 56 12.78 -33.35 10.11
CA LYS A 56 13.67 -32.29 9.57
C LYS A 56 14.83 -31.95 10.50
N LYS A 57 14.65 -32.04 11.82
CA LYS A 57 15.74 -31.88 12.79
C LYS A 57 16.67 -33.10 12.83
N GLN A 58 16.22 -34.27 12.37
CA GLN A 58 16.94 -35.52 12.45
C GLN A 58 16.94 -36.31 11.13
N PRO A 59 17.59 -35.85 10.05
CA PRO A 59 17.74 -36.64 8.86
C PRO A 59 19.22 -36.94 8.65
N ASN A 60 19.75 -38.00 9.26
CA ASN A 60 21.10 -38.49 8.92
C ASN A 60 22.17 -37.39 8.89
N ARG A 61 22.14 -36.45 9.84
CA ARG A 61 23.16 -35.41 9.86
C ARG A 61 24.46 -36.07 10.29
N GLN A 62 25.26 -36.43 9.30
CA GLN A 62 26.57 -37.00 9.50
C GLN A 62 27.32 -36.04 10.42
N LEU A 63 27.72 -36.56 11.57
CA LEU A 63 28.58 -35.83 12.48
C LEU A 63 29.89 -35.62 11.74
N ASP A 64 30.31 -34.35 11.62
CA ASP A 64 31.62 -34.02 11.07
C ASP A 64 32.69 -34.43 12.08
N LEU A 65 33.06 -35.71 12.03
CA LEU A 65 34.12 -36.30 12.81
C LEU A 65 35.44 -35.93 12.13
N GLN A 66 36.09 -34.89 12.64
CA GLN A 66 37.39 -34.48 12.13
C GLN A 66 38.50 -35.32 12.76
N GLN A 67 39.41 -35.79 11.92
CA GLN A 67 40.61 -36.49 12.35
C GLN A 67 41.61 -35.49 12.93
N HIS A 68 42.22 -35.82 14.07
CA HIS A 68 43.34 -35.04 14.60
C HIS A 68 44.56 -35.25 13.69
N GLN A 69 45.26 -34.16 13.35
CA GLN A 69 46.28 -34.12 12.30
C GLN A 69 47.49 -35.05 12.54
N GLU A 70 47.66 -35.56 13.77
CA GLU A 70 48.85 -36.32 14.19
C GLU A 70 48.81 -37.82 13.84
N TYR A 71 47.70 -38.36 13.36
CA TYR A 71 47.57 -39.80 13.09
C TYR A 71 47.58 -40.12 11.59
N HIS A 72 48.65 -40.76 11.11
CA HIS A 72 48.84 -41.16 9.70
C HIS A 72 48.83 -42.69 9.46
N GLY A 73 48.39 -43.50 10.44
CA GLY A 73 48.29 -44.96 10.33
C GLY A 73 46.88 -45.45 9.96
N GLY A 74 46.74 -46.75 9.67
CA GLY A 74 45.57 -47.43 9.08
C GLY A 74 44.16 -47.11 9.62
N ALA A 75 43.44 -48.11 10.17
CA ALA A 75 42.01 -47.92 10.51
C ALA A 75 41.79 -46.88 11.61
N ILE A 76 40.93 -45.89 11.35
CA ILE A 76 40.61 -44.80 12.30
C ILE A 76 39.55 -45.30 13.29
N MET A 77 39.94 -45.46 14.56
CA MET A 77 38.98 -45.68 15.65
C MET A 77 38.51 -44.36 16.24
N TRP A 78 37.21 -44.08 16.12
CA TRP A 78 36.61 -42.88 16.69
C TRP A 78 36.40 -43.01 18.20
N SER A 79 36.93 -42.05 18.96
CA SER A 79 36.70 -41.98 20.40
C SER A 79 35.32 -41.36 20.72
N PRO A 80 34.69 -41.71 21.86
CA PRO A 80 33.47 -41.04 22.32
C PRO A 80 33.60 -39.51 22.45
N ARG A 81 34.82 -39.01 22.69
CA ARG A 81 35.13 -37.58 22.76
C ARG A 81 34.96 -36.90 21.39
N SER A 82 35.42 -37.53 20.31
CA SER A 82 35.28 -37.01 18.94
C SER A 82 33.80 -36.79 18.56
N PHE A 83 32.91 -37.68 19.01
CA PHE A 83 31.47 -37.50 18.83
C PHE A 83 30.90 -36.31 19.62
N ARG A 84 31.39 -36.04 20.82
CA ARG A 84 30.96 -34.88 21.63
C ARG A 84 31.40 -33.57 20.98
N GLU A 85 32.63 -33.50 20.50
CA GLU A 85 33.17 -32.32 19.81
C GLU A 85 32.42 -32.03 18.51
N ALA A 86 32.14 -33.05 17.70
CA ALA A 86 31.33 -32.90 16.48
C ALA A 86 29.91 -32.39 16.79
N ARG A 87 29.26 -32.90 17.85
CA ARG A 87 27.95 -32.40 18.30
C ARG A 87 28.01 -30.94 18.76
N ALA A 88 29.05 -30.55 19.49
CA ALA A 88 29.23 -29.18 19.96
C ALA A 88 29.36 -28.21 18.78
N ARG A 89 30.17 -28.55 17.77
CA ARG A 89 30.32 -27.73 16.55
C ARG A 89 29.02 -27.59 15.77
N MET A 90 28.26 -28.69 15.64
CA MET A 90 26.96 -28.65 14.98
C MET A 90 25.97 -27.74 15.70
N ALA A 91 25.97 -27.75 17.03
CA ALA A 91 25.13 -26.86 17.83
C ALA A 91 25.51 -25.38 17.60
N VAL A 92 26.81 -25.07 17.61
CA VAL A 92 27.30 -23.71 17.30
C VAL A 92 26.87 -23.28 15.90
N ALA A 93 27.11 -24.10 14.87
CA ALA A 93 26.72 -23.80 13.51
C ALA A 93 25.19 -23.68 13.33
N ASP A 94 24.39 -24.36 14.14
CA ASP A 94 22.93 -24.21 14.13
C ASP A 94 22.49 -22.90 14.78
N HIS A 95 23.14 -22.48 15.86
CA HIS A 95 22.91 -21.18 16.47
C HIS A 95 23.32 -20.05 15.52
N GLU A 96 24.50 -20.12 14.92
CA GLU A 96 24.96 -19.15 13.93
C GLU A 96 23.99 -19.04 12.74
N ARG A 97 23.51 -20.17 12.21
CA ARG A 97 22.50 -20.14 11.14
C ARG A 97 21.19 -19.49 11.57
N GLN A 98 20.72 -19.76 12.80
CA GLN A 98 19.53 -19.12 13.32
C GLN A 98 19.72 -17.61 13.49
N GLU A 99 20.87 -17.18 14.01
CA GLU A 99 21.22 -15.76 14.14
C GLU A 99 21.32 -15.08 12.77
N GLU A 100 21.92 -15.73 11.77
CA GLU A 100 21.95 -15.22 10.40
C GLU A 100 20.54 -15.07 9.81
N GLU A 101 19.66 -16.06 10.01
CA GLU A 101 18.27 -15.99 9.56
C GLU A 101 17.53 -14.84 10.24
N GLN A 102 17.74 -14.63 11.54
CA GLN A 102 17.20 -13.51 12.29
C GLN A 102 17.72 -12.16 11.75
N LYS A 103 19.04 -12.01 11.59
CA LYS A 103 19.65 -10.80 11.00
C LYS A 103 19.13 -10.54 9.58
N LYS A 104 18.95 -11.58 8.77
CA LYS A 104 18.35 -11.48 7.42
C LYS A 104 16.89 -11.05 7.47
N ALA A 105 16.12 -11.46 8.49
CA ALA A 105 14.76 -11.00 8.69
C ALA A 105 14.73 -9.52 9.13
N GLU A 106 15.52 -9.15 10.14
CA GLU A 106 15.63 -7.78 10.65
C GLU A 106 16.06 -6.79 9.55
N THR A 107 17.05 -7.15 8.72
CA THR A 107 17.49 -6.29 7.62
C THR A 107 16.40 -6.08 6.56
N LYS A 108 15.58 -7.10 6.28
CA LYS A 108 14.42 -6.97 5.39
C LYS A 108 13.34 -6.06 5.97
N GLU A 109 13.07 -6.18 7.27
CA GLU A 109 12.12 -5.30 7.97
C GLU A 109 12.59 -3.85 7.96
N GLN A 110 13.87 -3.61 8.26
CA GLN A 110 14.48 -2.28 8.18
C GLN A 110 14.43 -1.71 6.75
N ALA A 111 14.72 -2.52 5.73
CA ALA A 111 14.64 -2.10 4.33
C ALA A 111 13.21 -1.71 3.93
N ALA A 112 12.20 -2.48 4.38
CA ALA A 112 10.80 -2.15 4.16
C ALA A 112 10.39 -0.84 4.86
N ALA A 113 10.82 -0.63 6.11
CA ALA A 113 10.57 0.61 6.84
C ALA A 113 11.21 1.82 6.15
N ASN A 114 12.47 1.68 5.72
CA ASN A 114 13.20 2.72 5.00
C ASN A 114 12.55 3.06 3.65
N LYS A 115 12.02 2.05 2.94
CA LYS A 115 11.25 2.27 1.70
C LYS A 115 10.02 3.13 1.96
N ILE A 116 9.23 2.80 2.98
CA ILE A 116 8.03 3.58 3.36
C ILE A 116 8.41 5.01 3.72
N TYR A 117 9.48 5.20 4.50
CA TYR A 117 9.97 6.52 4.87
C TYR A 117 10.40 7.35 3.65
N ASN A 118 11.16 6.75 2.73
CA ASN A 118 11.59 7.41 1.49
C ASN A 118 10.40 7.74 0.58
N GLU A 119 9.38 6.89 0.52
CA GLU A 119 8.14 7.17 -0.22
C GLU A 119 7.39 8.37 0.35
N LYS A 120 7.33 8.51 1.69
CA LYS A 120 6.73 9.69 2.34
C LYS A 120 7.48 10.97 1.97
N ILE A 121 8.82 10.98 2.10
CA ILE A 121 9.65 12.12 1.70
C ILE A 121 9.46 12.46 0.22
N ALA A 122 9.38 11.44 -0.64
CA ALA A 122 9.17 11.66 -2.07
C ALA A 122 7.79 12.28 -2.37
N ARG A 123 6.73 11.89 -1.64
CA ARG A 123 5.40 12.49 -1.75
C ARG A 123 5.41 13.95 -1.33
N GLU A 124 5.97 14.26 -0.17
CA GLU A 124 6.10 15.65 0.32
C GLU A 124 6.85 16.53 -0.68
N LYS A 125 7.97 16.02 -1.25
CA LYS A 125 8.71 16.75 -2.30
C LYS A 125 7.90 16.97 -3.57
N ARG A 126 7.02 16.02 -3.95
CA ARG A 126 6.13 16.17 -5.10
C ARG A 126 5.05 17.22 -4.84
N GLU A 127 4.46 17.22 -3.65
CA GLU A 127 3.48 18.21 -3.21
C GLU A 127 4.08 19.61 -3.21
N GLN A 128 5.26 19.80 -2.62
CA GLN A 128 5.97 21.08 -2.65
C GLN A 128 6.26 21.56 -4.07
N ARG A 129 6.62 20.66 -5.00
CA ARG A 129 6.82 21.01 -6.41
C ARG A 129 5.51 21.41 -7.09
N ALA A 130 4.42 20.70 -6.80
CA ALA A 130 3.10 20.99 -7.35
C ALA A 130 2.59 22.35 -6.85
N GLU A 131 2.76 22.66 -5.56
CA GLU A 131 2.42 23.96 -4.98
C GLU A 131 3.23 25.09 -5.60
N LYS A 132 4.56 24.93 -5.72
CA LYS A 132 5.42 25.90 -6.41
C LYS A 132 4.99 26.12 -7.86
N LYS A 133 4.60 25.06 -8.58
CA LYS A 133 4.08 25.17 -9.95
C LYS A 133 2.76 25.92 -10.00
N LYS A 134 1.80 25.58 -9.13
CA LYS A 134 0.52 26.29 -9.00
C LYS A 134 0.72 27.77 -8.68
N ALA A 135 1.60 28.10 -7.75
CA ALA A 135 1.92 29.50 -7.42
C ALA A 135 2.52 30.26 -8.61
N ARG A 136 3.43 29.62 -9.37
CA ARG A 136 4.02 30.19 -10.58
C ARG A 136 2.96 30.41 -11.67
N ASP A 137 2.06 29.45 -11.88
CA ASP A 137 1.02 29.55 -12.89
C ASP A 137 -0.02 30.62 -12.52
N GLN A 138 -0.38 30.73 -11.22
CA GLN A 138 -1.21 31.83 -10.72
C GLN A 138 -0.56 33.20 -10.89
N ALA A 139 0.75 33.33 -10.62
CA ALA A 139 1.47 34.58 -10.84
C ALA A 139 1.46 34.99 -12.32
N LYS A 140 1.74 34.04 -13.23
CA LYS A 140 1.65 34.27 -14.69
C LYS A 140 0.24 34.62 -15.14
N ALA A 141 -0.79 33.99 -14.58
CA ALA A 141 -2.18 34.29 -14.90
C ALA A 141 -2.56 35.71 -14.45
N LYS A 142 -2.16 36.12 -13.25
CA LYS A 142 -2.36 37.49 -12.74
C LYS A 142 -1.65 38.51 -13.61
N GLU A 143 -0.40 38.25 -13.99
CA GLU A 143 0.37 39.13 -14.89
C GLU A 143 -0.31 39.28 -16.26
N ARG A 144 -0.75 38.16 -16.87
CA ARG A 144 -1.50 38.19 -18.13
C ARG A 144 -2.84 38.92 -18.00
N ALA A 145 -3.56 38.72 -16.90
CA ALA A 145 -4.80 39.43 -16.63
C ALA A 145 -4.57 40.94 -16.49
N ALA A 146 -3.50 41.36 -15.80
CA ALA A 146 -3.12 42.77 -15.68
C ALA A 146 -2.75 43.38 -17.05
N ILE A 147 -2.01 42.65 -17.89
CA ILE A 147 -1.68 43.09 -19.25
C ILE A 147 -2.95 43.25 -20.10
N ASN A 148 -3.87 42.28 -20.04
CA ASN A 148 -5.14 42.32 -20.78
C ASN A 148 -6.02 43.48 -20.29
N ALA A 149 -6.16 43.67 -18.98
CA ALA A 149 -6.90 44.80 -18.41
C ALA A 149 -6.30 46.15 -18.87
N ARG A 150 -4.97 46.27 -18.91
CA ARG A 150 -4.30 47.47 -19.43
C ARG A 150 -4.56 47.70 -20.92
N LYS A 151 -4.60 46.64 -21.73
CA LYS A 151 -4.95 46.73 -23.16
C LYS A 151 -6.41 47.13 -23.35
N GLU A 152 -7.32 46.58 -22.56
CA GLU A 152 -8.75 46.90 -22.56
C GLU A 152 -8.97 48.38 -22.20
N GLN A 153 -8.32 48.86 -21.13
CA GLN A 153 -8.39 50.26 -20.74
C GLN A 153 -7.90 51.18 -21.86
N ARG A 154 -6.75 50.85 -22.49
CA ARG A 154 -6.23 51.61 -23.64
C ARG A 154 -7.20 51.61 -24.83
N ARG A 155 -7.95 50.52 -25.07
CA ARG A 155 -8.98 50.48 -26.12
C ARG A 155 -10.13 51.44 -25.78
N LYS A 156 -10.67 51.35 -24.56
CA LYS A 156 -11.72 52.26 -24.08
C LYS A 156 -11.31 53.73 -24.14
N ASP A 157 -10.10 54.06 -23.68
CA ASP A 157 -9.57 55.42 -23.73
C ASP A 157 -9.39 55.93 -25.17
N LYS A 158 -9.09 55.02 -26.12
CA LYS A 158 -8.95 55.36 -27.54
C LYS A 158 -10.34 55.57 -28.17
N GLU A 159 -11.29 54.68 -27.90
CA GLU A 159 -12.68 54.80 -28.33
C GLU A 159 -13.34 56.07 -27.82
N ALA A 160 -13.14 56.41 -26.54
CA ALA A 160 -13.62 57.68 -25.96
C ALA A 160 -13.01 58.90 -26.67
N ARG A 161 -11.69 58.89 -26.93
CA ARG A 161 -11.02 59.95 -27.69
C ARG A 161 -11.51 60.06 -29.12
N ASP A 162 -11.76 58.94 -29.79
CA ASP A 162 -12.25 58.93 -31.17
C ASP A 162 -13.72 59.40 -31.23
N ALA A 163 -14.56 59.04 -30.24
CA ALA A 163 -15.93 59.54 -30.10
C ALA A 163 -15.98 61.06 -29.84
N GLU A 164 -15.13 61.58 -28.96
CA GLU A 164 -15.00 63.03 -28.72
C GLU A 164 -14.57 63.79 -29.98
N LYS A 165 -13.62 63.25 -30.75
CA LYS A 165 -13.21 63.83 -32.03
C LYS A 165 -14.34 63.84 -33.05
N ALA A 166 -15.13 62.77 -33.13
CA ALA A 166 -16.28 62.67 -34.02
C ALA A 166 -17.39 63.68 -33.66
N LEU A 167 -17.66 63.88 -32.36
CA LEU A 167 -18.59 64.91 -31.90
C LEU A 167 -18.08 66.32 -32.28
N LYS A 168 -16.79 66.62 -32.05
CA LYS A 168 -16.19 67.91 -32.43
C LYS A 168 -16.17 68.16 -33.94
N SER A 169 -15.94 67.14 -34.77
CA SER A 169 -15.98 67.29 -36.23
C SER A 169 -17.41 67.51 -36.75
N SER A 170 -18.41 66.86 -36.16
CA SER A 170 -19.83 67.09 -36.49
C SER A 170 -20.29 68.52 -36.19
N GLN A 171 -19.76 69.15 -35.13
CA GLN A 171 -20.04 70.55 -34.81
C GLN A 171 -19.35 71.55 -35.75
N ARG A 172 -18.20 71.19 -36.34
CA ARG A 172 -17.50 72.01 -37.33
C ARG A 172 -18.10 71.94 -38.75
N GLY A 173 -18.98 70.98 -39.01
CA GLY A 173 -19.63 70.78 -40.31
C GLY A 173 -20.76 71.76 -40.65
N ASN A 174 -21.23 72.54 -39.67
CA ASN A 174 -22.29 73.53 -39.87
C ASN A 174 -21.70 74.94 -40.07
N CYS A 175 -20.76 75.10 -41.01
CA CYS A 175 -20.48 76.42 -41.59
C CYS A 175 -21.37 76.58 -42.83
N THR A 176 -22.36 77.45 -42.68
CA THR A 176 -23.31 77.91 -43.69
C THR A 176 -22.62 78.37 -44.96
N SER A 177 -22.60 77.52 -45.99
CA SER A 177 -22.50 77.97 -47.38
C SER A 177 -23.88 78.50 -47.78
N SER A 178 -24.06 79.82 -47.75
CA SER A 178 -25.19 80.44 -48.45
C SER A 178 -24.86 81.84 -48.96
N LYS A 179 -24.90 81.93 -50.29
CA LYS A 179 -25.23 83.08 -51.16
C LYS A 179 -24.20 84.18 -51.34
N ALA A 180 -23.64 84.23 -52.56
CA ALA A 180 -23.49 85.47 -53.32
C ALA A 180 -23.59 85.16 -54.82
N SER A 181 -24.79 85.26 -55.36
CA SER A 181 -25.06 85.50 -56.78
C SER A 181 -25.30 87.00 -57.00
N ALA A 182 -25.09 87.48 -58.23
CA ALA A 182 -25.25 88.85 -58.76
C ALA A 182 -23.96 89.71 -58.74
N VAL A 183 -23.55 90.48 -59.76
CA VAL A 183 -24.16 90.93 -61.03
C VAL A 183 -23.03 91.54 -61.91
N LYS A 184 -23.28 91.60 -63.23
CA LYS A 184 -22.48 92.20 -64.32
C LYS A 184 -22.00 93.65 -64.06
N GLN A 185 -20.81 94.02 -64.53
CA GLN A 185 -20.55 94.85 -65.73
C GLN A 185 -19.05 94.90 -66.03
#